data_AF-A0A3C0KPR0-F1
#
_entry.id   AF-A0A3C0KPR0-F1
#
_cell.length_a   1.000
_cell.length_b   1.000
_cell.length_c   1.000
_cell.angle_alpha   90.00
_cell.angle_beta   90.00
_cell.angle_gamma   90.00
#
_symmetry.space_group_name_H-M   'P 1'
#
loop_
_entity.id
_entity.type
_entity.pdbx_description
1 polymer ?
#
loop_
_entity_poly.entity_id
_entity_poly.type
_entity_poly.pdbx_seq_one_letter_code
_entity_poly.pdbx_strand_id
1 'polypeptide(L)'
;MSLSEEIKDYALALGYSRVGIATAEPFPLYAQSMEERADDYDWAVDSGLRLERGVDPQDRLPGARSIIVAVYDYVREHFPEELVGKIGRLYQSRSYIEPPTSLGGARVQLMRQFLEGKGMQVGRWFLISSGVPDRLAAVRAGVGEIGRNTFVCAPGIGTFVIIHTFIVDAELEYDTPTNGTHCPPACRLCIEACPTGAIVADFRMNPRRCLTFNHVVNVHGFRNTSP
;
A
#
# COMPACT_ATOMS: atom_id res chain seq x y z
N MET A 1 16.35 22.43 8.92
CA MET A 1 15.57 21.34 8.30
C MET A 1 16.07 20.05 8.92
N SER A 2 15.21 19.30 9.59
CA SER A 2 15.56 17.98 10.08
C SER A 2 15.75 17.00 8.92
N LEU A 3 16.40 15.86 9.15
CA LEU A 3 16.52 14.81 8.12
C LEU A 3 15.13 14.33 7.67
N SER A 4 14.17 14.23 8.60
CA SER A 4 12.78 13.87 8.29
C SER A 4 12.09 14.88 7.38
N GLU A 5 12.26 16.17 7.64
CA GLU A 5 11.74 17.24 6.78
C GLU A 5 12.35 17.16 5.38
N GLU A 6 13.67 16.96 5.28
CA GLU A 6 14.35 16.86 3.99
C GLU A 6 13.88 15.65 3.16
N ILE A 7 13.65 14.51 3.80
CA ILE A 7 13.09 13.30 3.18
C ILE A 7 11.69 13.57 2.64
N LYS A 8 10.84 14.22 3.42
CA LYS A 8 9.47 14.57 3.01
C LYS A 8 9.49 15.54 1.84
N ASP A 9 10.29 16.58 1.91
CA ASP A 9 10.43 17.59 0.85
C ASP A 9 10.92 16.96 -0.45
N TYR A 10 11.92 16.07 -0.39
CA TYR A 10 12.40 15.36 -1.57
C TYR A 10 11.31 14.46 -2.19
N ALA A 11 10.58 13.71 -1.36
CA ALA A 11 9.49 12.88 -1.83
C ALA A 11 8.37 13.70 -2.48
N LEU A 12 8.00 14.85 -1.91
CA LEU A 12 7.04 15.77 -2.53
C LEU A 12 7.57 16.33 -3.86
N ALA A 13 8.86 16.66 -3.95
CA ALA A 13 9.49 17.11 -5.20
C ALA A 13 9.51 16.03 -6.29
N LEU A 14 9.54 14.75 -5.91
CA LEU A 14 9.37 13.61 -6.84
C LEU A 14 7.91 13.43 -7.31
N GLY A 15 6.97 14.24 -6.82
CA GLY A 15 5.57 14.23 -7.19
C GLY A 15 4.70 13.28 -6.35
N TYR A 16 5.16 12.87 -5.17
CA TYR A 16 4.25 12.30 -4.19
C TYR A 16 3.30 13.37 -3.66
N SER A 17 2.06 12.98 -3.40
CA SER A 17 0.99 13.89 -2.95
C SER A 17 0.96 14.05 -1.43
N ARG A 18 1.47 13.04 -0.70
CA ARG A 18 1.56 13.06 0.77
C ARG A 18 2.66 12.12 1.24
N VAL A 19 3.35 12.48 2.30
CA VAL A 19 4.46 11.69 2.86
C VAL A 19 4.37 11.74 4.38
N GLY A 20 4.59 10.60 5.03
CA GLY A 20 4.64 10.49 6.48
C GLY A 20 5.63 9.44 6.90
N ILE A 21 6.02 9.48 8.17
CA ILE A 21 7.06 8.61 8.73
C ILE A 21 6.52 7.97 10.00
N ALA A 22 6.73 6.67 10.15
CA ALA A 22 6.28 5.88 11.28
C ALA A 22 7.41 5.01 11.85
N THR A 23 7.20 4.49 13.07
CA THR A 23 8.07 3.47 13.65
C THR A 23 8.06 2.18 12.82
N ALA A 24 9.21 1.51 12.74
CA ALA A 24 9.36 0.17 12.18
C ALA A 24 9.05 -0.95 13.19
N GLU A 25 8.14 -0.69 14.14
CA GLU A 25 7.64 -1.72 15.05
C GLU A 25 6.77 -2.76 14.31
N PRO A 26 6.65 -3.98 14.84
CA PRO A 26 5.77 -5.00 14.26
C PRO A 26 4.31 -4.54 14.09
N PHE A 27 3.58 -5.22 13.20
CA PHE A 27 2.14 -5.02 12.96
C PHE A 27 1.31 -6.16 13.59
N PRO A 28 1.10 -6.19 14.92
CA PRO A 28 0.40 -7.31 15.57
C PRO A 28 -1.05 -7.48 15.11
N LEU A 29 -1.75 -6.38 14.81
CA LEU A 29 -3.11 -6.45 14.26
C LEU A 29 -3.17 -7.07 12.86
N TYR A 30 -2.09 -6.96 12.09
CA TYR A 30 -1.98 -7.64 10.80
C TYR A 30 -1.79 -9.14 10.99
N ALA A 31 -0.90 -9.55 11.91
CA ALA A 31 -0.70 -10.94 12.26
C ALA A 31 -2.01 -11.60 12.74
N GLN A 32 -2.71 -10.95 13.68
CA GLN A 32 -4.01 -11.42 14.16
C GLN A 32 -5.03 -11.52 13.02
N SER A 33 -5.13 -10.50 12.16
CA SER A 33 -6.07 -10.55 11.02
C SER A 33 -5.72 -11.67 10.03
N MET A 34 -4.46 -12.08 9.92
CA MET A 34 -4.09 -13.21 9.07
C MET A 34 -4.55 -14.54 9.67
N GLU A 35 -4.42 -14.71 10.99
CA GLU A 35 -4.88 -15.90 11.69
C GLU A 35 -6.41 -16.04 11.61
N GLU A 36 -7.16 -14.97 11.90
CA GLU A 36 -8.63 -14.94 11.86
C GLU A 36 -9.23 -15.16 10.46
N ARG A 37 -8.38 -15.10 9.42
CA ARG A 37 -8.79 -15.13 8.02
C ARG A 37 -7.98 -16.17 7.24
N ALA A 38 -7.33 -17.12 7.92
CA ALA A 38 -6.44 -18.09 7.28
C ALA A 38 -7.12 -18.79 6.09
N ASP A 39 -8.37 -19.24 6.25
CA ASP A 39 -9.15 -19.90 5.20
C ASP A 39 -9.47 -19.01 3.99
N ASP A 40 -9.54 -17.68 4.17
CA ASP A 40 -9.74 -16.73 3.07
C ASP A 40 -8.44 -16.51 2.26
N TYR A 41 -7.27 -16.88 2.81
CA TYR A 41 -5.92 -16.58 2.31
C TYR A 41 -5.00 -17.80 2.15
N ASP A 42 -5.49 -19.02 2.34
CA ASP A 42 -4.81 -20.29 2.04
C ASP A 42 -4.18 -20.34 0.64
N TRP A 43 -4.86 -19.77 -0.37
CA TRP A 43 -4.34 -19.62 -1.74
C TRP A 43 -3.00 -18.88 -1.79
N ALA A 44 -2.76 -17.95 -0.86
CA ALA A 44 -1.52 -17.20 -0.80
C ALA A 44 -0.39 -18.15 -0.40
N VAL A 45 -0.61 -18.97 0.63
CA VAL A 45 0.35 -19.99 1.08
C VAL A 45 0.63 -21.00 -0.03
N ASP A 46 -0.42 -21.51 -0.69
CA ASP A 46 -0.30 -22.47 -1.80
C ASP A 46 0.49 -21.89 -2.99
N SER A 47 0.37 -20.59 -3.23
CA SER A 47 1.11 -19.87 -4.27
C SER A 47 2.56 -19.52 -3.88
N GLY A 48 3.00 -19.89 -2.68
CA GLY A 48 4.32 -19.57 -2.13
C GLY A 48 4.44 -18.14 -1.59
N LEU A 49 3.34 -17.39 -1.50
CA LEU A 49 3.31 -16.10 -0.82
C LEU A 49 3.41 -16.30 0.69
N ARG A 50 4.32 -15.56 1.29
CA ARG A 50 4.60 -15.57 2.73
C ARG A 50 4.13 -14.24 3.31
N LEU A 51 2.81 -14.11 3.45
CA LEU A 51 2.15 -12.89 3.92
C LEU A 51 2.60 -12.49 5.33
N GLU A 52 3.00 -13.47 6.16
CA GLU A 52 3.45 -13.28 7.54
C GLU A 52 4.80 -12.55 7.62
N ARG A 53 5.61 -12.61 6.55
CA ARG A 53 6.85 -11.81 6.43
C ARG A 53 6.60 -10.31 6.24
N GLY A 54 5.33 -9.89 6.24
CA GLY A 54 4.94 -8.49 6.30
C GLY A 54 4.73 -7.99 7.74
N VAL A 55 4.65 -8.89 8.73
CA VAL A 55 4.33 -8.53 10.12
C VAL A 55 5.43 -7.70 10.76
N ASP A 56 6.69 -8.12 10.60
CA ASP A 56 7.83 -7.47 11.23
C ASP A 56 8.73 -6.82 10.16
N PRO A 57 8.90 -5.49 10.16
CA PRO A 57 9.84 -4.80 9.27
C PRO A 57 11.28 -5.33 9.36
N GLN A 58 11.67 -5.95 10.48
CA GLN A 58 12.99 -6.57 10.64
C GLN A 58 13.25 -7.70 9.62
N ASP A 59 12.21 -8.37 9.11
CA ASP A 59 12.33 -9.39 8.05
C ASP A 59 12.82 -8.83 6.71
N ARG A 60 12.68 -7.51 6.53
CA ARG A 60 13.09 -6.78 5.31
C ARG A 60 14.42 -6.08 5.46
N LEU A 61 14.69 -5.60 6.67
CA LEU A 61 15.91 -4.91 7.03
C LEU A 61 16.20 -5.14 8.51
N PRO A 62 17.13 -6.05 8.85
CA PRO A 62 17.64 -6.16 10.21
C PRO A 62 18.20 -4.81 10.67
N GLY A 63 17.71 -4.31 11.81
CA GLY A 63 18.03 -2.97 12.30
C GLY A 63 17.08 -1.88 11.79
N ALA A 64 15.95 -2.23 11.16
CA ALA A 64 14.92 -1.27 10.77
C ALA A 64 14.46 -0.45 11.98
N ARG A 65 14.31 0.87 11.78
CA ARG A 65 13.85 1.82 12.80
C ARG A 65 12.66 2.65 12.33
N SER A 66 12.68 3.05 11.06
CA SER A 66 11.61 3.89 10.49
C SER A 66 11.01 3.29 9.22
N ILE A 67 9.74 3.62 8.98
CA ILE A 67 9.02 3.37 7.73
C ILE A 67 8.59 4.72 7.17
N ILE A 68 9.15 5.10 6.02
CA ILE A 68 8.70 6.27 5.26
C ILE A 68 7.58 5.82 4.32
N VAL A 69 6.42 6.47 4.39
CA VAL A 69 5.25 6.14 3.58
C VAL A 69 4.93 7.30 2.66
N ALA A 70 5.04 7.07 1.36
CA ALA A 70 4.77 8.04 0.32
C ALA A 70 3.51 7.65 -0.47
N VAL A 71 2.57 8.58 -0.56
CA VAL A 71 1.28 8.43 -1.24
C VAL A 71 1.34 9.17 -2.57
N TYR A 72 1.03 8.47 -3.65
CA TYR A 72 0.94 9.02 -4.99
C TYR A 72 -0.51 9.01 -5.46
N ASP A 73 -1.07 10.20 -5.70
CA ASP A 73 -2.36 10.33 -6.38
C ASP A 73 -2.20 9.99 -7.86
N TYR A 74 -2.83 8.90 -8.31
CA TYR A 74 -2.82 8.50 -9.71
C TYR A 74 -4.07 8.95 -10.46
N VAL A 75 -4.96 9.73 -9.84
CA VAL A 75 -6.12 10.31 -10.51
C VAL A 75 -5.61 11.18 -11.64
N ARG A 76 -6.05 10.83 -12.85
CA ARG A 76 -5.95 11.71 -14.00
C ARG A 76 -7.28 12.44 -14.15
N GLU A 77 -7.22 13.66 -14.66
CA GLU A 77 -8.41 14.45 -14.97
C GLU A 77 -9.31 13.78 -16.04
N HIS A 78 -8.81 12.77 -16.76
CA HIS A 78 -9.55 12.13 -17.84
C HIS A 78 -9.48 10.59 -17.80
N PHE A 79 -10.59 9.96 -17.39
CA PHE A 79 -10.88 8.55 -17.64
C PHE A 79 -11.91 8.49 -18.78
N PRO A 80 -11.59 7.92 -19.95
CA PRO A 80 -12.51 7.87 -21.08
C PRO A 80 -13.84 7.19 -20.70
N GLU A 81 -14.96 7.83 -21.02
CA GLU A 81 -16.30 7.34 -20.65
C GLU A 81 -16.55 5.93 -21.21
N GLU A 82 -16.04 5.65 -22.41
CA GLU A 82 -16.18 4.35 -23.07
C GLU A 82 -15.50 3.19 -22.32
N LEU A 83 -14.58 3.48 -21.39
CA LEU A 83 -13.87 2.51 -20.56
C LEU A 83 -14.45 2.37 -19.15
N VAL A 84 -15.38 3.23 -18.74
CA VAL A 84 -16.05 3.15 -17.44
C VAL A 84 -16.79 1.82 -17.32
N GLY A 85 -16.62 1.13 -16.18
CA GLY A 85 -17.18 -0.21 -15.95
C GLY A 85 -16.46 -1.35 -16.68
N LYS A 86 -15.47 -1.07 -17.54
CA LYS A 86 -14.72 -2.07 -18.30
C LYS A 86 -13.29 -2.25 -17.80
N ILE A 87 -12.59 -1.14 -17.56
CA ILE A 87 -11.18 -1.16 -17.13
C ILE A 87 -11.03 -0.36 -15.84
N GLY A 88 -10.46 -0.96 -14.80
CA GLY A 88 -10.18 -0.28 -13.55
C GLY A 88 -9.24 0.92 -13.73
N ARG A 89 -9.52 2.03 -13.03
CA ARG A 89 -8.76 3.29 -13.14
C ARG A 89 -7.26 3.11 -12.92
N LEU A 90 -6.88 2.22 -12.01
CA LEU A 90 -5.49 1.82 -11.74
C LEU A 90 -4.75 1.26 -12.97
N TYR A 91 -5.45 0.50 -13.82
CA TYR A 91 -4.87 -0.03 -15.06
C TYR A 91 -4.77 1.06 -16.14
N GLN A 92 -5.76 1.95 -16.19
CA GLN A 92 -5.75 3.10 -17.10
C GLN A 92 -4.62 4.09 -16.76
N SER A 93 -4.30 4.27 -15.47
CA SER A 93 -3.18 5.11 -15.00
C SER A 93 -1.81 4.43 -15.15
N ARG A 94 -1.78 3.13 -15.49
CA ARG A 94 -0.58 2.28 -15.53
C ARG A 94 0.18 2.26 -14.20
N SER A 95 -0.53 2.31 -13.07
CA SER A 95 0.06 2.38 -11.73
C SER A 95 -0.08 1.07 -10.93
N TYR A 96 -0.49 -0.03 -11.58
CA TYR A 96 -0.75 -1.33 -10.92
C TYR A 96 0.53 -2.08 -10.53
N ILE A 97 1.53 -2.07 -11.40
CA ILE A 97 2.90 -2.56 -11.21
C ILE A 97 3.74 -1.61 -12.03
N GLU A 98 4.55 -0.78 -11.37
CA GLU A 98 5.32 0.26 -12.06
C GLU A 98 6.65 -0.33 -12.55
N PRO A 99 6.86 -0.54 -13.87
CA PRO A 99 8.13 -1.07 -14.36
C PRO A 99 9.28 -0.11 -14.00
N PRO A 100 10.51 -0.61 -13.76
CA PRO A 100 11.67 0.23 -13.48
C PRO A 100 11.92 1.33 -14.52
N THR A 101 11.50 1.10 -15.77
CA THR A 101 11.65 2.03 -16.90
C THR A 101 10.51 3.05 -17.02
N SER A 102 9.47 2.94 -16.19
CA SER A 102 8.34 3.89 -16.17
C SER A 102 8.61 5.06 -15.22
N LEU A 103 7.83 6.14 -15.34
CA LEU A 103 7.90 7.27 -14.41
C LEU A 103 7.65 6.86 -12.96
N GLY A 104 6.75 5.90 -12.73
CA GLY A 104 6.49 5.33 -11.41
C GLY A 104 7.71 4.59 -10.85
N GLY A 105 8.28 3.69 -11.64
CA GLY A 105 9.49 2.96 -11.25
C GLY A 105 10.70 3.87 -11.04
N ALA A 106 10.85 4.93 -11.85
CA ALA A 106 11.89 5.94 -11.68
C ALA A 106 11.70 6.72 -10.37
N ARG A 107 10.47 7.07 -10.00
CA ARG A 107 10.16 7.74 -8.73
C ARG A 107 10.63 6.92 -7.53
N VAL A 108 10.31 5.63 -7.52
CA VAL A 108 10.75 4.71 -6.46
C VAL A 108 12.27 4.61 -6.40
N GLN A 109 12.94 4.48 -7.56
CA GLN A 109 14.40 4.39 -7.64
C GLN A 109 15.08 5.66 -7.13
N LEU A 110 14.59 6.83 -7.52
CA LEU A 110 15.13 8.12 -7.08
C LEU A 110 14.95 8.30 -5.58
N MET A 111 13.79 7.96 -5.04
CA MET A 111 13.56 7.98 -3.59
C MET A 111 14.55 7.07 -2.86
N ARG A 112 14.75 5.84 -3.36
CA ARG A 112 15.73 4.91 -2.79
C ARG A 112 17.16 5.46 -2.84
N GLN A 113 17.60 5.95 -4.00
CA GLN A 113 18.93 6.52 -4.18
C GLN A 113 19.18 7.72 -3.28
N PHE A 114 18.17 8.57 -3.08
CA PHE A 114 18.26 9.69 -2.16
C PHE A 114 18.46 9.22 -0.72
N LEU A 115 17.68 8.24 -0.26
CA LEU A 115 17.83 7.68 1.09
C LEU A 115 19.19 7.01 1.29
N GLU A 116 19.64 6.22 0.32
CA GLU A 116 20.97 5.59 0.34
C GLU A 116 22.09 6.65 0.30
N GLY A 117 21.91 7.73 -0.46
CA GLY A 117 22.83 8.87 -0.51
C GLY A 117 22.91 9.67 0.80
N LYS A 118 21.91 9.54 1.68
CA LYS A 118 21.94 10.05 3.05
C LYS A 118 22.59 9.09 4.05
N GLY A 119 23.12 7.95 3.58
CA GLY A 119 23.82 6.96 4.39
C GLY A 119 22.91 5.94 5.07
N MET A 120 21.64 5.87 4.69
CA MET A 120 20.69 4.89 5.23
C MET A 120 20.76 3.56 4.47
N GLN A 121 20.55 2.45 5.17
CA GLN A 121 20.19 1.20 4.53
C GLN A 121 18.69 1.22 4.24
N VAL A 122 18.31 0.82 3.02
CA VAL A 122 16.91 0.74 2.60
C VAL A 122 16.54 -0.72 2.39
N GLY A 123 15.47 -1.17 3.04
CA GLY A 123 14.97 -2.53 2.94
C GLY A 123 14.65 -2.95 1.50
N ARG A 124 14.69 -4.25 1.23
CA ARG A 124 14.33 -4.79 -0.08
C ARG A 124 12.80 -4.87 -0.20
N TRP A 125 12.28 -4.42 -1.34
CA TRP A 125 10.89 -4.67 -1.69
C TRP A 125 10.71 -6.12 -2.12
N PHE A 126 9.51 -6.66 -1.92
CA PHE A 126 9.18 -8.03 -2.32
C PHE A 126 7.94 -8.02 -3.21
N LEU A 127 8.08 -8.52 -4.43
CA LEU A 127 7.01 -8.58 -5.43
C LEU A 127 6.42 -7.19 -5.74
N ILE A 128 5.15 -7.01 -5.40
CA ILE A 128 4.30 -5.84 -5.69
C ILE A 128 4.15 -4.95 -4.43
N SER A 129 4.81 -5.29 -3.32
CA SER A 129 4.72 -4.57 -2.05
C SER A 129 6.09 -4.27 -1.46
N SER A 130 6.14 -3.20 -0.68
CA SER A 130 7.33 -2.76 0.03
C SER A 130 7.73 -3.65 1.22
N GLY A 131 7.02 -4.75 1.45
CA GLY A 131 7.41 -5.78 2.41
C GLY A 131 6.80 -5.63 3.81
N VAL A 132 5.84 -4.72 3.97
CA VAL A 132 5.00 -4.48 5.16
C VAL A 132 3.53 -4.30 4.70
N PRO A 133 2.53 -4.37 5.60
CA PRO A 133 1.15 -4.05 5.24
C PRO A 133 1.00 -2.55 4.92
N ASP A 134 1.21 -2.17 3.65
CA ASP A 134 1.30 -0.78 3.18
C ASP A 134 0.12 0.10 3.64
N ARG A 135 -1.09 -0.48 3.72
CA ARG A 135 -2.28 0.23 4.20
C ARG A 135 -2.22 0.55 5.70
N LEU A 136 -1.72 -0.36 6.52
CA LEU A 136 -1.54 -0.13 7.95
C LEU A 136 -0.35 0.79 8.21
N ALA A 137 0.70 0.69 7.40
CA ALA A 137 1.81 1.64 7.43
C ALA A 137 1.32 3.07 7.13
N ALA A 138 0.44 3.25 6.14
CA ALA A 138 -0.15 4.55 5.82
C ALA A 138 -0.98 5.15 6.98
N VAL A 139 -1.75 4.32 7.69
CA VAL A 139 -2.46 4.75 8.91
C VAL A 139 -1.46 5.17 9.99
N ARG A 140 -0.45 4.32 10.24
CA ARG A 140 0.56 4.57 11.28
C ARG A 140 1.37 5.84 11.00
N ALA A 141 1.67 6.11 9.73
CA ALA A 141 2.42 7.29 9.29
C ALA A 141 1.54 8.56 9.14
N GLY A 142 0.26 8.50 9.50
CA GLY A 142 -0.61 9.68 9.44
C GLY A 142 -1.03 10.12 8.03
N VAL A 143 -0.84 9.26 7.01
CA VAL A 143 -1.06 9.63 5.61
C VAL A 143 -2.34 9.08 5.00
N GLY A 144 -3.08 8.24 5.71
CA GLY A 144 -4.37 7.78 5.22
C GLY A 144 -5.18 6.98 6.21
N GLU A 145 -6.49 6.96 6.00
CA GLU A 145 -7.47 6.28 6.84
C GLU A 145 -8.08 5.10 6.10
N ILE A 146 -8.33 3.98 6.80
CA ILE A 146 -8.93 2.81 6.18
C ILE A 146 -10.45 2.99 6.08
N GLY A 147 -11.00 2.81 4.89
CA GLY A 147 -12.44 2.76 4.63
C GLY A 147 -13.04 1.38 4.84
N ARG A 148 -14.37 1.31 4.94
CA ARG A 148 -15.10 0.03 5.07
C ARG A 148 -14.88 -0.93 3.90
N ASN A 149 -14.50 -0.41 2.73
CA ASN A 149 -14.07 -1.19 1.56
C ASN A 149 -12.63 -1.71 1.65
N THR A 150 -11.95 -1.53 2.78
CA THR A 150 -10.55 -1.87 3.06
C THR A 150 -9.50 -0.99 2.37
N PHE A 151 -9.89 0.00 1.58
CA PHE A 151 -8.93 0.88 0.91
C PHE A 151 -8.47 1.99 1.85
N VAL A 152 -7.26 2.49 1.61
CA VAL A 152 -6.79 3.72 2.25
C VAL A 152 -7.36 4.91 1.50
N CYS A 153 -7.88 5.88 2.25
CA CYS A 153 -8.24 7.20 1.76
C CYS A 153 -7.22 8.20 2.33
N ALA A 154 -6.48 8.87 1.45
CA ALA A 154 -5.58 9.92 1.86
C ALA A 154 -6.36 11.25 2.03
N PRO A 155 -6.26 11.95 3.17
CA PRO A 155 -7.01 13.17 3.42
C PRO A 155 -6.77 14.24 2.34
N GLY A 156 -7.86 14.79 1.80
CA GLY A 156 -7.81 15.78 0.71
C GLY A 156 -7.50 15.23 -0.68
N ILE A 157 -7.27 13.90 -0.82
CA ILE A 157 -6.92 13.25 -2.09
C ILE A 157 -7.97 12.19 -2.45
N GLY A 158 -8.30 11.29 -1.53
CA GLY A 158 -9.25 10.20 -1.76
C GLY A 158 -8.57 8.83 -1.84
N THR A 159 -9.25 7.87 -2.48
CA THR A 159 -8.84 6.45 -2.47
C THR A 159 -8.09 5.99 -3.72
N PHE A 160 -7.95 6.86 -4.72
CA PHE A 160 -7.23 6.54 -5.96
C PHE A 160 -5.74 6.87 -5.81
N VAL A 161 -5.11 6.18 -4.86
CA VAL A 161 -3.72 6.40 -4.50
C VAL A 161 -2.90 5.12 -4.55
N ILE A 162 -1.62 5.26 -4.87
CA ILE A 162 -0.59 4.24 -4.64
C ILE A 162 0.14 4.58 -3.34
N ILE A 163 0.48 3.54 -2.58
CA ILE A 163 1.29 3.65 -1.37
C ILE A 163 2.63 3.00 -1.67
N HIS A 164 3.71 3.74 -1.47
CA HIS A 164 5.06 3.20 -1.47
C HIS A 164 5.61 3.33 -0.05
N THR A 165 6.19 2.25 0.48
CA THR A 165 6.88 2.32 1.77
C THR A 165 8.37 2.01 1.63
N PHE A 166 9.17 2.71 2.42
CA PHE A 166 10.62 2.56 2.47
C PHE A 166 11.01 2.31 3.92
N ILE A 167 11.47 1.09 4.20
CA ILE A 167 11.95 0.69 5.52
C ILE A 167 13.42 1.08 5.61
N VAL A 168 13.80 1.81 6.66
CA VAL A 168 15.17 2.31 6.84
C VAL A 168 15.69 2.02 8.24
N ASP A 169 17.01 1.93 8.38
CA ASP A 169 17.72 1.67 9.64
C ASP A 169 17.97 2.94 10.49
N ALA A 170 17.63 4.11 9.95
CA ALA A 170 17.71 5.38 10.65
C ALA A 170 16.47 5.64 11.52
N GLU A 171 16.70 6.14 12.74
CA GLU A 171 15.65 6.73 13.58
C GLU A 171 15.27 8.10 12.99
N LEU A 172 13.98 8.32 12.76
CA LEU A 172 13.46 9.55 12.16
C LEU A 172 12.40 10.17 13.08
N GLU A 173 12.08 11.44 12.84
CA GLU A 173 10.94 12.10 13.48
C GLU A 173 9.63 11.55 12.91
N TYR A 174 8.81 10.95 13.78
CA TYR A 174 7.58 10.26 13.41
C TYR A 174 6.36 11.18 13.38
N ASP A 175 5.46 10.92 12.43
CA ASP A 175 4.16 11.57 12.34
C ASP A 175 3.13 10.91 13.26
N THR A 176 2.05 11.63 13.53
CA THR A 176 0.95 11.12 14.33
C THR A 176 0.07 10.18 13.50
N PRO A 177 -0.21 8.95 13.97
CA PRO A 177 -1.14 8.05 13.30
C PRO A 177 -2.51 8.69 13.08
N THR A 178 -3.13 8.40 11.94
CA THR A 178 -4.54 8.74 11.75
C THR A 178 -5.40 7.84 12.63
N ASN A 179 -6.46 8.40 13.23
CA ASN A 179 -7.39 7.65 14.05
C ASN A 179 -8.76 7.58 13.37
N GLY A 180 -9.29 6.36 13.19
CA GLY A 180 -10.65 6.14 12.72
C GLY A 180 -10.77 5.91 11.20
N THR A 181 -11.89 6.36 10.64
CA THR A 181 -12.26 6.13 9.24
C THR A 181 -12.89 7.38 8.64
N HIS A 182 -12.57 7.66 7.38
CA HIS A 182 -13.21 8.70 6.58
C HIS A 182 -14.68 8.40 6.24
N CYS A 183 -15.14 7.18 6.50
CA CYS A 183 -16.51 6.77 6.19
C CYS A 183 -17.50 7.49 7.12
N PRO A 184 -18.54 8.15 6.57
CA PRO A 184 -19.61 8.70 7.40
C PRO A 184 -20.29 7.62 8.26
N PRO A 185 -20.92 8.01 9.39
CA PRO A 185 -21.72 7.09 10.20
C PRO A 185 -22.73 6.32 9.34
N ALA A 186 -22.82 5.00 9.57
CA ALA A 186 -23.69 4.07 8.84
C ALA A 186 -23.49 3.97 7.32
N CYS A 187 -22.45 4.57 6.72
CA CYS A 187 -22.19 4.44 5.28
C CYS A 187 -21.88 2.98 4.90
N ARG A 188 -22.62 2.43 3.92
CA ARG A 188 -22.43 1.07 3.40
C ARG A 188 -22.41 0.98 1.87
N LEU A 189 -22.32 2.13 1.19
CA LEU A 189 -22.42 2.24 -0.27
C LEU A 189 -21.49 1.27 -1.02
N CYS A 190 -20.23 1.15 -0.58
CA CYS A 190 -19.27 0.25 -1.21
C CYS A 190 -19.59 -1.24 -0.99
N ILE A 191 -20.13 -1.58 0.18
CA ILE A 191 -20.51 -2.94 0.55
C ILE A 191 -21.72 -3.37 -0.29
N GLU A 192 -22.73 -2.51 -0.36
CA GLU A 192 -23.96 -2.74 -1.13
C GLU A 192 -23.72 -2.76 -2.64
N ALA A 193 -22.80 -1.93 -3.14
CA ALA A 193 -22.46 -1.88 -4.55
C ALA A 193 -21.55 -3.03 -5.01
N CYS A 194 -20.98 -3.82 -4.09
CA CYS A 194 -20.03 -4.88 -4.45
C CYS A 194 -20.75 -6.03 -5.18
N PRO A 195 -20.54 -6.23 -6.50
CA PRO A 195 -21.38 -7.13 -7.30
C PRO A 195 -21.23 -8.60 -6.92
N THR A 196 -20.11 -8.96 -6.30
CA THR A 196 -19.81 -10.33 -5.86
C THR A 196 -19.96 -10.52 -4.36
N GLY A 197 -20.31 -9.46 -3.61
CA GLY A 197 -20.31 -9.47 -2.14
C GLY A 197 -18.94 -9.78 -1.54
N ALA A 198 -17.86 -9.34 -2.19
CA ALA A 198 -16.50 -9.55 -1.71
C ALA A 198 -16.19 -8.75 -0.44
N ILE A 199 -16.86 -7.62 -0.19
CA ILE A 199 -16.76 -6.89 1.07
C ILE A 199 -17.79 -7.48 2.03
N VAL A 200 -17.34 -8.38 2.89
CA VAL A 200 -18.22 -9.25 3.71
C VAL A 200 -18.68 -8.59 5.01
N ALA A 201 -17.91 -7.63 5.51
CA ALA A 201 -18.25 -6.82 6.68
C ALA A 201 -17.48 -5.49 6.63
N ASP A 202 -17.74 -4.60 7.59
CA ASP A 202 -16.95 -3.38 7.73
C ASP A 202 -15.46 -3.73 7.86
N PHE A 203 -14.62 -3.14 7.01
CA PHE A 203 -13.17 -3.35 7.01
C PHE A 203 -12.73 -4.78 6.70
N ARG A 204 -13.64 -5.65 6.23
CA ARG A 204 -13.38 -7.06 5.92
C ARG A 204 -13.81 -7.40 4.49
N MET A 205 -12.88 -7.96 3.73
CA MET A 205 -13.14 -8.50 2.40
C MET A 205 -12.67 -9.96 2.27
N ASN A 206 -13.36 -10.75 1.46
CA ASN A 206 -12.92 -12.06 1.01
C ASN A 206 -12.30 -11.91 -0.41
N PRO A 207 -10.98 -12.16 -0.58
CA PRO A 207 -10.30 -11.98 -1.86
C PRO A 207 -10.80 -12.95 -2.93
N ARG A 208 -11.18 -14.19 -2.58
CA ARG A 208 -11.66 -15.21 -3.53
C ARG A 208 -12.95 -14.78 -4.25
N ARG A 209 -13.74 -13.89 -3.65
CA ARG A 209 -14.93 -13.27 -4.28
C ARG A 209 -14.61 -12.00 -5.06
N CYS A 210 -13.43 -11.40 -4.91
CA CYS A 210 -13.10 -10.14 -5.55
C CYS A 210 -12.88 -10.30 -7.06
N LEU A 211 -13.47 -9.41 -7.87
CA LEU A 211 -13.28 -9.42 -9.32
C LEU A 211 -11.80 -9.24 -9.69
N THR A 212 -11.11 -8.26 -9.08
CA THR A 212 -9.69 -8.00 -9.33
C THR A 212 -8.84 -9.23 -9.00
N PHE A 213 -9.11 -9.89 -7.87
CA PHE A 213 -8.40 -11.11 -7.51
C PHE A 213 -8.62 -12.21 -8.54
N ASN A 214 -9.87 -12.47 -8.94
CA ASN A 214 -10.17 -13.50 -9.94
C ASN A 214 -9.53 -13.20 -11.30
N HIS A 215 -9.52 -11.94 -11.74
CA HIS A 215 -8.82 -11.55 -12.97
C HIS A 215 -7.31 -11.81 -12.88
N VAL A 216 -6.66 -11.38 -11.78
CA VAL A 216 -5.20 -11.50 -11.64
C VAL A 216 -4.76 -12.94 -11.37
N VAL A 217 -5.42 -13.62 -10.44
CA VAL A 217 -4.96 -14.91 -9.90
C VAL A 217 -5.54 -16.10 -10.66
N ASN A 218 -6.83 -16.07 -10.99
CA ASN A 218 -7.50 -17.23 -11.60
C ASN A 218 -7.50 -17.19 -13.14
N VAL A 219 -7.64 -16.02 -13.76
CA VAL A 219 -7.67 -15.89 -15.23
C VAL A 219 -6.27 -15.85 -15.82
N HIS A 220 -5.34 -15.12 -15.20
CA HIS A 220 -3.97 -14.99 -15.70
C HIS A 220 -2.99 -16.00 -15.08
N GLY A 221 -3.40 -16.69 -14.02
CA GLY A 221 -2.52 -17.51 -13.17
C GLY A 221 -1.59 -16.61 -12.37
N PHE A 222 -1.57 -16.71 -11.04
CA PHE A 222 -0.55 -16.05 -10.26
C PHE A 222 0.83 -16.66 -10.60
N ARG A 223 1.61 -15.97 -11.44
CA ARG A 223 2.99 -16.35 -11.77
C ARG A 223 3.91 -15.55 -10.86
N ASN A 224 4.48 -16.19 -9.85
CA ASN A 224 5.60 -15.62 -9.12
C ASN A 224 6.82 -15.58 -10.06
N THR A 225 7.04 -14.42 -10.69
CA THR A 225 8.17 -14.21 -11.62
C THR A 225 9.33 -13.46 -10.97
N SER A 226 9.35 -13.32 -9.64
CA SER A 226 10.51 -12.74 -8.96
C SER A 226 11.59 -13.82 -8.77
N PRO A 227 12.84 -13.57 -9.21
CA PRO A 227 13.96 -14.44 -8.88
C PRO A 227 14.27 -14.46 -7.38
#